data_AF-A0A7U9DA89-F1
#
_entry.id   AF-A0A7U9DA89-F1
#
_cell.length_a   1.000
_cell.length_b   1.000
_cell.length_c   1.000
_cell.angle_alpha   90.00
_cell.angle_beta   90.00
_cell.angle_gamma   90.00
#
_symmetry.space_group_name_H-M   'P 1'
#
loop_
_entity.id
_entity.type
_entity.pdbx_description
1 polymer ?
#
loop_
_entity_poly.entity_id
_entity_poly.type
_entity_poly.pdbx_seq_one_letter_code
_entity_poly.pdbx_strand_id
1 'polypeptide(L)'
;MLIIETLPLLRQQIRRLRMEGKRVALVPTMGNLHDGHMKLVDEAKARADVVVVSIFVNPMQFDRPEDLARYPRTLQEDCEKLNKRKVDLVFAPSVKEIYPNGTETHTYVDVPGLSTMLEGASRPGHFRGVSTIVSKLFNLVQPDIACFGEKDFQQLALIRKMVADMGFDIEIVGVPIMRAKDGLALSSRNGYLTAEQRKIAPGLYKVLSSIADKLQAGERDLDEIIAIAGQELNEKGFRADDIQIRDADTLLEVTEKSKRAVILIAAWLGDARLIDNKMVELA
;
A
#
# COMPACT_ATOMS: atom_id res chain seq x y z
N MET A 1 7.06 -23.64 -4.53
CA MET A 1 6.16 -22.53 -4.87
C MET A 1 5.35 -22.90 -6.11
N LEU A 2 4.02 -22.94 -6.00
CA LEU A 2 3.10 -23.10 -7.13
C LEU A 2 2.84 -21.72 -7.77
N ILE A 3 2.65 -21.69 -9.08
CA ILE A 3 2.21 -20.48 -9.81
C ILE A 3 0.87 -20.81 -10.45
N ILE A 4 -0.14 -19.98 -10.19
CA ILE A 4 -1.52 -20.18 -10.63
C ILE A 4 -2.04 -18.92 -11.29
N GLU A 5 -2.70 -19.07 -12.43
CA GLU A 5 -3.16 -17.94 -13.25
C GLU A 5 -4.68 -17.90 -13.41
N THR A 6 -5.41 -18.97 -13.05
CA THR A 6 -6.85 -19.08 -13.26
C THR A 6 -7.63 -19.28 -11.96
N LEU A 7 -8.86 -18.77 -11.93
CA LEU A 7 -9.75 -18.86 -10.77
C LEU A 7 -10.10 -20.31 -10.38
N PRO A 8 -10.39 -21.23 -11.33
CA PRO A 8 -10.70 -22.61 -10.98
C PRO A 8 -9.54 -23.34 -10.30
N LEU A 9 -8.31 -23.15 -10.79
CA LEU A 9 -7.10 -23.76 -10.22
C LEU A 9 -6.76 -23.15 -8.85
N LEU A 10 -6.93 -21.84 -8.68
CA LEU A 10 -6.77 -21.19 -7.37
C LEU A 10 -7.73 -21.80 -6.36
N ARG A 11 -9.03 -21.83 -6.69
CA ARG A 11 -10.06 -22.39 -5.80
C ARG A 11 -9.82 -23.85 -5.47
N GLN A 12 -9.28 -24.64 -6.40
CA GLN A 12 -8.88 -26.02 -6.12
C GLN A 12 -7.83 -26.09 -5.03
N GLN A 13 -6.78 -25.26 -5.10
CA GLN A 13 -5.74 -25.22 -4.07
C GLN A 13 -6.27 -24.70 -2.73
N ILE A 14 -7.08 -23.64 -2.73
CA ILE A 14 -7.67 -23.10 -1.49
C ILE A 14 -8.53 -24.16 -0.78
N ARG A 15 -9.37 -24.91 -1.52
CA ARG A 15 -10.12 -26.04 -0.95
C ARG A 15 -9.22 -27.12 -0.35
N ARG A 16 -8.12 -27.46 -1.02
CA ARG A 16 -7.13 -28.43 -0.51
C ARG A 16 -6.53 -27.95 0.81
N LEU A 17 -6.04 -26.70 0.85
CA LEU A 17 -5.44 -26.10 2.06
C LEU A 17 -6.42 -26.09 3.24
N ARG A 18 -7.69 -25.77 2.98
CA ARG A 18 -8.75 -25.81 3.99
C ARG A 18 -9.01 -27.22 4.52
N MET A 19 -9.03 -28.25 3.66
CA MET A 19 -9.18 -29.65 4.08
C MET A 19 -7.98 -30.13 4.91
N GLU A 20 -6.79 -29.59 4.66
CA GLU A 20 -5.57 -29.86 5.43
C GLU A 20 -5.51 -29.08 6.76
N GLY A 21 -6.52 -28.25 7.06
CA GLY A 21 -6.58 -27.44 8.28
C GLY A 21 -5.49 -26.37 8.34
N LYS A 22 -4.99 -25.91 7.19
CA LYS A 22 -3.91 -24.91 7.10
C LYS A 22 -4.45 -23.51 7.29
N ARG A 23 -3.78 -22.72 8.14
CA ARG A 23 -3.94 -21.26 8.17
C ARG A 23 -3.26 -20.63 6.97
N VAL A 24 -3.92 -19.70 6.31
CA VAL A 24 -3.48 -19.05 5.08
C VAL A 24 -3.30 -17.54 5.30
N ALA A 25 -2.12 -17.03 4.98
CA ALA A 25 -1.86 -15.60 4.89
C ALA A 25 -1.81 -15.14 3.43
N LEU A 26 -2.46 -14.01 3.14
CA LEU A 26 -2.44 -13.37 1.83
C LEU A 26 -1.57 -12.10 1.86
N VAL A 27 -0.70 -11.96 0.85
CA VAL A 27 0.03 -10.71 0.58
C VAL A 27 -0.38 -10.20 -0.81
N PRO A 28 -1.33 -9.24 -0.90
CA PRO A 28 -1.72 -8.66 -2.17
C PRO A 28 -0.66 -7.70 -2.71
N THR A 29 -0.25 -7.87 -3.98
CA THR A 29 0.72 -6.99 -4.65
C THR A 29 0.35 -6.72 -6.11
N MET A 30 0.95 -5.69 -6.68
CA MET A 30 0.91 -5.41 -8.12
C MET A 30 2.16 -5.90 -8.87
N GLY A 31 3.05 -6.67 -8.21
CA GLY A 31 4.34 -7.09 -8.78
C GLY A 31 5.43 -6.02 -8.70
N ASN A 32 6.50 -6.23 -9.48
CA ASN A 32 7.74 -5.47 -9.40
C ASN A 32 8.28 -5.36 -7.96
N LEU A 33 8.47 -6.54 -7.37
CA LEU A 33 8.71 -6.72 -5.96
C LEU A 33 10.09 -6.21 -5.53
N HIS A 34 10.18 -5.79 -4.29
CA HIS A 34 11.38 -5.25 -3.64
C HIS A 34 11.44 -5.72 -2.19
N ASP A 35 12.49 -5.37 -1.45
CA ASP A 35 12.69 -5.89 -0.08
C ASP A 35 11.56 -5.52 0.89
N GLY A 36 10.88 -4.38 0.68
CA GLY A 36 9.63 -4.07 1.38
C GLY A 36 8.53 -5.13 1.21
N HIS A 37 8.38 -5.71 0.01
CA HIS A 37 7.45 -6.81 -0.24
C HIS A 37 7.95 -8.12 0.40
N MET A 38 9.26 -8.34 0.43
CA MET A 38 9.81 -9.54 1.10
C MET A 38 9.54 -9.49 2.60
N LYS A 39 9.59 -8.30 3.23
CA LYS A 39 9.19 -8.14 4.64
C LYS A 39 7.72 -8.48 4.88
N LEU A 40 6.82 -8.16 3.94
CA LEU A 40 5.41 -8.59 4.02
C LEU A 40 5.30 -10.12 4.00
N VAL A 41 6.07 -10.77 3.13
CA VAL A 41 6.11 -12.24 3.04
C VAL A 41 6.67 -12.84 4.33
N ASP A 42 7.75 -12.29 4.87
CA ASP A 42 8.36 -12.78 6.11
C ASP A 42 7.40 -12.65 7.30
N GLU A 43 6.66 -11.53 7.41
CA GLU A 43 5.61 -11.36 8.41
C GLU A 43 4.44 -12.34 8.22
N ALA A 44 3.99 -12.54 6.98
CA ALA A 44 2.92 -13.50 6.67
C ALA A 44 3.32 -14.94 7.07
N LYS A 45 4.57 -15.33 6.81
CA LYS A 45 5.11 -16.66 7.18
C LYS A 45 5.21 -16.85 8.69
N ALA A 46 5.38 -15.78 9.46
CA ALA A 46 5.41 -15.87 10.91
C ALA A 46 4.01 -16.12 11.53
N ARG A 47 2.93 -15.95 10.75
CA ARG A 47 1.54 -15.95 11.26
C ARG A 47 0.64 -17.04 10.68
N ALA A 48 1.07 -17.71 9.61
CA ALA A 48 0.27 -18.71 8.91
C ALA A 48 1.12 -19.89 8.43
N ASP A 49 0.46 -21.03 8.18
CA ASP A 49 1.12 -22.24 7.67
C ASP A 49 1.49 -22.10 6.18
N VAL A 50 0.70 -21.32 5.45
CA VAL A 50 0.80 -21.15 4.00
C VAL A 50 0.70 -19.68 3.63
N VAL A 51 1.60 -19.22 2.77
CA VAL A 51 1.59 -17.86 2.24
C VAL A 51 1.21 -17.86 0.77
N VAL A 52 0.15 -17.12 0.46
CA VAL A 52 -0.31 -16.81 -0.89
C VAL A 52 0.10 -15.38 -1.20
N VAL A 53 0.82 -15.18 -2.29
CA VAL A 53 1.12 -13.83 -2.82
C VAL A 53 0.34 -13.65 -4.11
N SER A 54 -0.46 -12.59 -4.21
CA SER A 54 -1.07 -12.24 -5.49
C SER A 54 -0.22 -11.19 -6.22
N ILE A 55 -0.02 -11.37 -7.51
CA ILE A 55 0.64 -10.41 -8.41
C ILE A 55 -0.36 -10.01 -9.49
N PHE A 56 -0.97 -8.85 -9.33
CA PHE A 56 -1.96 -8.36 -10.29
C PHE A 56 -1.95 -6.84 -10.39
N VAL A 57 -1.52 -6.31 -11.54
CA VAL A 57 -1.65 -4.89 -11.85
C VAL A 57 -3.11 -4.60 -12.16
N ASN A 58 -3.85 -4.15 -11.13
CA ASN A 58 -5.29 -3.94 -11.22
C ASN A 58 -5.63 -2.69 -12.06
N PRO A 59 -6.25 -2.79 -13.24
CA PRO A 59 -6.60 -1.62 -14.04
C PRO A 59 -7.62 -0.69 -13.35
N MET A 60 -8.47 -1.20 -12.46
CA MET A 60 -9.56 -0.42 -11.84
C MET A 60 -9.04 0.67 -10.87
N GLN A 61 -7.80 0.56 -10.39
CA GLN A 61 -7.19 1.53 -9.47
C GLN A 61 -6.23 2.51 -10.17
N PHE A 62 -6.18 2.52 -11.50
CA PHE A 62 -5.38 3.51 -12.25
C PHE A 62 -6.30 4.59 -12.80
N ASP A 63 -6.08 5.81 -12.36
CA ASP A 63 -6.74 7.03 -12.85
C ASP A 63 -6.22 7.47 -14.23
N ARG A 64 -5.01 7.05 -14.59
CA ARG A 64 -4.32 7.43 -15.84
C ARG A 64 -3.96 6.19 -16.67
N PRO A 65 -4.43 6.09 -17.93
CA PRO A 65 -4.07 4.99 -18.81
C PRO A 65 -2.56 4.87 -19.05
N GLU A 66 -1.83 5.99 -19.09
CA GLU A 66 -0.38 5.99 -19.31
C GLU A 66 0.37 5.35 -18.13
N ASP A 67 -0.08 5.62 -16.90
CA ASP A 67 0.48 5.02 -15.69
C ASP A 67 0.28 3.51 -15.67
N LEU A 68 -0.90 3.02 -16.09
CA LEU A 68 -1.19 1.58 -16.21
C LEU A 68 -0.31 0.92 -17.28
N ALA A 69 -0.12 1.59 -18.42
CA ALA A 69 0.70 1.09 -19.51
C ALA A 69 2.18 0.99 -19.09
N ARG A 70 2.70 2.01 -18.39
CA ARG A 70 4.10 2.10 -17.95
C ARG A 70 4.40 1.34 -16.66
N TYR A 71 3.40 0.82 -15.96
CA TYR A 71 3.65 0.07 -14.72
C TYR A 71 4.54 -1.16 -15.01
N PRO A 72 5.66 -1.32 -14.29
CA PRO A 72 6.63 -2.38 -14.55
C PRO A 72 6.02 -3.77 -14.28
N ARG A 73 6.29 -4.71 -15.19
CA ARG A 73 5.83 -6.11 -15.11
C ARG A 73 7.04 -7.04 -15.23
N THR A 74 7.43 -7.62 -14.10
CA THR A 74 8.68 -8.40 -13.93
C THR A 74 8.37 -9.74 -13.25
N LEU A 75 7.37 -10.45 -13.77
CA LEU A 75 6.79 -11.65 -13.13
C LEU A 75 7.84 -12.74 -12.88
N GLN A 76 8.81 -12.90 -13.79
CA GLN A 76 9.88 -13.89 -13.62
C GLN A 76 10.78 -13.51 -12.44
N GLU A 77 11.28 -12.26 -12.40
CA GLU A 77 12.15 -11.79 -11.31
C GLU A 77 11.41 -11.78 -9.97
N ASP A 78 10.11 -11.47 -9.99
CA ASP A 78 9.24 -11.52 -8.81
C ASP A 78 9.12 -12.95 -8.27
N CYS A 79 8.82 -13.92 -9.14
CA CYS A 79 8.74 -15.34 -8.76
C CYS A 79 10.06 -15.86 -8.20
N GLU A 80 11.20 -15.48 -8.77
CA GLU A 80 12.51 -15.88 -8.25
C GLU A 80 12.77 -15.36 -6.82
N LYS A 81 12.39 -14.10 -6.54
CA LYS A 81 12.48 -13.53 -5.18
C LYS A 81 11.57 -14.28 -4.21
N LEU A 82 10.32 -14.52 -4.57
CA LEU A 82 9.34 -15.23 -3.75
C LEU A 82 9.74 -16.68 -3.48
N ASN A 83 10.31 -17.37 -4.48
CA ASN A 83 10.80 -18.74 -4.30
C ASN A 83 11.97 -18.80 -3.30
N LYS A 84 12.89 -17.82 -3.32
CA LYS A 84 13.95 -17.70 -2.31
C LYS A 84 13.40 -17.48 -0.89
N ARG A 85 12.21 -16.89 -0.75
CA ARG A 85 11.52 -16.70 0.54
C ARG A 85 10.62 -17.88 0.90
N LYS A 86 10.61 -18.94 0.08
CA LYS A 86 9.79 -20.15 0.24
C LYS A 86 8.31 -19.82 0.35
N VAL A 87 7.82 -18.94 -0.53
CA VAL A 87 6.38 -18.74 -0.73
C VAL A 87 5.75 -20.03 -1.28
N ASP A 88 4.57 -20.35 -0.81
CA ASP A 88 3.87 -21.58 -1.19
C ASP A 88 3.15 -21.44 -2.52
N LEU A 89 2.47 -20.31 -2.73
CA LEU A 89 1.62 -20.07 -3.90
C LEU A 89 1.72 -18.62 -4.38
N VAL A 90 1.93 -18.44 -5.68
CA VAL A 90 1.79 -17.16 -6.39
C VAL A 90 0.54 -17.23 -7.26
N PHE A 91 -0.38 -16.28 -7.06
CA PHE A 91 -1.55 -16.09 -7.90
C PHE A 91 -1.32 -14.90 -8.83
N ALA A 92 -1.08 -15.17 -10.12
CA ALA A 92 -0.72 -14.18 -11.14
C ALA A 92 -1.74 -14.18 -12.30
N PRO A 93 -3.00 -13.76 -12.07
CA PRO A 93 -4.05 -13.82 -13.07
C PRO A 93 -3.88 -12.78 -14.18
N SER A 94 -4.43 -13.09 -15.35
CA SER A 94 -4.59 -12.09 -16.41
C SER A 94 -5.73 -11.10 -16.10
N VAL A 95 -5.72 -9.94 -16.76
CA VAL A 95 -6.83 -8.96 -16.65
C VAL A 95 -8.15 -9.58 -17.10
N LYS A 96 -8.16 -10.39 -18.16
CA LYS A 96 -9.38 -11.04 -18.67
C LYS A 96 -9.92 -12.09 -17.69
N GLU A 97 -9.06 -12.74 -16.93
CA GLU A 97 -9.47 -13.70 -15.90
C GLU A 97 -10.17 -13.00 -14.72
N ILE A 98 -9.68 -11.82 -14.32
CA ILE A 98 -10.29 -11.02 -13.24
C ILE A 98 -11.49 -10.21 -13.74
N TYR A 99 -11.41 -9.60 -14.92
CA TYR A 99 -12.39 -8.68 -15.49
C TYR A 99 -12.79 -9.15 -16.90
N PRO A 100 -13.55 -10.26 -17.04
CA PRO A 100 -13.87 -10.84 -18.34
C PRO A 100 -14.69 -9.90 -19.25
N ASN A 101 -15.40 -8.95 -18.65
CA ASN A 101 -16.23 -7.96 -19.33
C ASN A 101 -15.70 -6.52 -19.17
N GLY A 102 -14.43 -6.37 -18.79
CA GLY A 102 -13.85 -5.05 -18.45
C GLY A 102 -14.22 -4.57 -17.04
N THR A 103 -13.77 -3.37 -16.70
CA THR A 103 -13.96 -2.77 -15.35
C THR A 103 -15.19 -1.87 -15.25
N GLU A 104 -15.68 -1.32 -16.36
CA GLU A 104 -16.74 -0.29 -16.36
C GLU A 104 -18.07 -0.79 -15.78
N THR A 105 -18.44 -2.03 -16.09
CA THR A 105 -19.71 -2.66 -15.64
C THR A 105 -19.50 -3.70 -14.53
N HIS A 106 -18.26 -3.84 -14.04
CA HIS A 106 -17.94 -4.79 -12.98
C HIS A 106 -18.49 -4.28 -11.64
N THR A 107 -19.08 -5.18 -10.83
CA THR A 107 -19.49 -4.86 -9.45
C THR A 107 -18.32 -4.29 -8.66
N TYR A 108 -18.55 -3.19 -7.94
CA TYR A 108 -17.51 -2.55 -7.14
C TYR A 108 -17.87 -2.53 -5.66
N VAL A 109 -16.84 -2.35 -4.84
CA VAL A 109 -16.95 -2.05 -3.41
C VAL A 109 -16.43 -0.62 -3.22
N ASP A 110 -17.09 0.16 -2.38
CA ASP A 110 -16.67 1.53 -2.04
C ASP A 110 -16.68 1.68 -0.51
N VAL A 111 -15.75 2.48 0.01
CA VAL A 111 -15.62 2.76 1.45
C VAL A 111 -15.76 4.27 1.62
N PRO A 112 -16.99 4.79 1.81
CA PRO A 112 -17.25 6.21 1.83
C PRO A 112 -16.44 6.97 2.88
N GLY A 113 -16.13 8.24 2.60
CA GLY A 113 -15.24 9.07 3.42
C GLY A 113 -13.78 8.79 3.08
N LEU A 114 -13.27 7.62 3.48
CA LEU A 114 -11.88 7.23 3.25
C LEU A 114 -11.52 7.14 1.76
N SER A 115 -12.47 6.77 0.89
CA SER A 115 -12.24 6.64 -0.55
C SER A 115 -12.10 7.99 -1.29
N THR A 116 -12.59 9.08 -0.70
CA THR A 116 -12.70 10.41 -1.34
C THR A 116 -11.88 11.50 -0.67
N MET A 117 -11.34 11.26 0.53
CA MET A 117 -10.42 12.18 1.22
C MET A 117 -8.97 11.95 0.82
N LEU A 118 -8.09 12.92 1.12
CA LEU A 118 -6.63 12.77 1.00
C LEU A 118 -6.20 12.31 -0.41
N GLU A 119 -5.46 11.19 -0.54
CA GLU A 119 -5.07 10.65 -1.85
C GLU A 119 -6.30 10.33 -2.72
N GLY A 120 -7.44 10.00 -2.11
CA GLY A 120 -8.70 9.75 -2.81
C GLY A 120 -9.26 11.01 -3.48
N ALA A 121 -9.01 12.20 -2.92
CA ALA A 121 -9.38 13.47 -3.55
C ALA A 121 -8.48 13.75 -4.77
N SER A 122 -7.18 13.45 -4.67
CA SER A 122 -6.23 13.62 -5.78
C SER A 122 -6.37 12.55 -6.87
N ARG A 123 -6.95 11.39 -6.55
CA ARG A 123 -7.09 10.23 -7.45
C ARG A 123 -8.50 9.65 -7.41
N PRO A 124 -9.51 10.35 -7.98
CA PRO A 124 -10.89 9.91 -7.95
C PRO A 124 -11.06 8.48 -8.50
N GLY A 125 -11.74 7.61 -7.74
CA GLY A 125 -11.97 6.21 -8.10
C GLY A 125 -10.83 5.24 -7.75
N HIS A 126 -9.63 5.73 -7.41
CA HIS A 126 -8.48 4.88 -7.06
C HIS A 126 -8.83 3.86 -5.96
N PHE A 127 -9.35 4.34 -4.83
CA PHE A 127 -9.67 3.50 -3.69
C PHE A 127 -10.88 2.59 -3.88
N ARG A 128 -11.82 2.94 -4.77
CA ARG A 128 -12.86 2.02 -5.24
C ARG A 128 -12.23 0.83 -5.97
N GLY A 129 -11.27 1.10 -6.85
CA GLY A 129 -10.51 0.06 -7.53
C GLY A 129 -9.78 -0.87 -6.54
N VAL A 130 -9.14 -0.30 -5.52
CA VAL A 130 -8.43 -1.03 -4.47
C VAL A 130 -9.38 -1.89 -3.62
N SER A 131 -10.42 -1.31 -3.03
CA SER A 131 -11.40 -2.06 -2.21
C SER A 131 -12.10 -3.16 -3.01
N THR A 132 -12.40 -2.90 -4.28
CA THR A 132 -12.99 -3.90 -5.19
C THR A 132 -12.06 -5.10 -5.41
N ILE A 133 -10.80 -4.87 -5.79
CA ILE A 133 -9.89 -5.99 -6.05
C ILE A 133 -9.51 -6.74 -4.77
N VAL A 134 -9.30 -6.04 -3.65
CA VAL A 134 -8.97 -6.68 -2.38
C VAL A 134 -10.14 -7.51 -1.87
N SER A 135 -11.38 -7.01 -1.94
CA SER A 135 -12.58 -7.80 -1.61
C SER A 135 -12.68 -9.05 -2.48
N LYS A 136 -12.41 -8.92 -3.79
CA LYS A 136 -12.43 -10.05 -4.72
C LYS A 136 -11.35 -11.09 -4.37
N LEU A 137 -10.14 -10.66 -4.04
CA LEU A 137 -9.06 -11.54 -3.59
C LEU A 137 -9.40 -12.23 -2.27
N PHE A 138 -9.99 -11.52 -1.30
CA PHE A 138 -10.46 -12.11 -0.05
C PHE A 138 -11.51 -13.19 -0.28
N ASN A 139 -12.47 -12.95 -1.17
CA ASN A 139 -13.47 -13.97 -1.54
C ASN A 139 -12.87 -15.19 -2.26
N LEU A 140 -11.80 -14.99 -3.05
CA LEU A 140 -11.16 -16.06 -3.82
C LEU A 140 -10.20 -16.90 -2.98
N VAL A 141 -9.41 -16.25 -2.12
CA VAL A 141 -8.35 -16.86 -1.32
C VAL A 141 -8.86 -17.31 0.05
N GLN A 142 -9.85 -16.61 0.60
CA GLN A 142 -10.40 -16.82 1.95
C GLN A 142 -9.30 -16.94 3.02
N PRO A 143 -8.37 -15.96 3.10
CA PRO A 143 -7.25 -16.06 4.03
C PRO A 143 -7.70 -15.82 5.47
N ASP A 144 -6.99 -16.38 6.44
CA ASP A 144 -7.16 -16.04 7.86
C ASP A 144 -6.55 -14.65 8.16
N ILE A 145 -5.47 -14.32 7.45
CA ILE A 145 -4.68 -13.10 7.66
C ILE A 145 -4.35 -12.46 6.32
N ALA A 146 -4.35 -11.12 6.24
CA ALA A 146 -3.79 -10.40 5.11
C ALA A 146 -2.80 -9.31 5.56
N CYS A 147 -1.61 -9.30 4.93
CA CYS A 147 -0.54 -8.36 5.26
C CYS A 147 -0.45 -7.23 4.23
N PHE A 148 -0.40 -6.00 4.72
CA PHE A 148 -0.27 -4.79 3.90
C PHE A 148 0.83 -3.90 4.48
N GLY A 149 1.53 -3.17 3.59
CA GLY A 149 2.56 -2.22 4.02
C GLY A 149 1.95 -0.95 4.59
N GLU A 150 2.51 -0.46 5.70
CA GLU A 150 2.11 0.82 6.31
C GLU A 150 2.48 2.03 5.42
N LYS A 151 3.31 1.84 4.39
CA LYS A 151 3.69 2.89 3.44
C LYS A 151 2.47 3.50 2.74
N ASP A 152 1.47 2.69 2.44
CA ASP A 152 0.21 3.12 1.85
C ASP A 152 -0.84 3.21 2.97
N PHE A 153 -0.62 4.13 3.92
CA PHE A 153 -1.37 4.19 5.19
C PHE A 153 -2.88 4.33 4.99
N GLN A 154 -3.32 5.20 4.07
CA GLN A 154 -4.74 5.38 3.76
C GLN A 154 -5.36 4.11 3.17
N GLN A 155 -4.62 3.36 2.34
CA GLN A 155 -5.05 2.05 1.86
C GLN A 155 -5.25 1.08 3.03
N LEU A 156 -4.31 1.00 3.97
CA LEU A 156 -4.43 0.14 5.14
C LEU A 156 -5.67 0.49 5.99
N ALA A 157 -5.88 1.78 6.27
CA ALA A 157 -7.07 2.25 7.00
C ALA A 157 -8.37 1.90 6.25
N LEU A 158 -8.38 2.09 4.94
CA LEU A 158 -9.51 1.77 4.08
C LEU A 158 -9.84 0.27 4.08
N ILE A 159 -8.84 -0.60 3.99
CA ILE A 159 -9.03 -2.06 4.05
C ILE A 159 -9.49 -2.50 5.44
N ARG A 160 -8.93 -1.94 6.52
CA ARG A 160 -9.42 -2.23 7.89
C ARG A 160 -10.89 -1.87 8.06
N LYS A 161 -11.30 -0.69 7.59
CA LYS A 161 -12.72 -0.27 7.60
C LYS A 161 -13.59 -1.19 6.76
N MET A 162 -13.16 -1.52 5.54
CA MET A 162 -13.88 -2.45 4.66
C MET A 162 -14.08 -3.82 5.30
N VAL A 163 -13.05 -4.35 5.97
CA VAL A 163 -13.11 -5.65 6.67
C VAL A 163 -14.13 -5.62 7.81
N ALA A 164 -14.10 -4.58 8.63
CA ALA A 164 -15.05 -4.40 9.72
C ALA A 164 -16.50 -4.23 9.23
N ASP A 165 -16.72 -3.36 8.25
CA ASP A 165 -18.07 -3.02 7.74
C ASP A 165 -18.70 -4.19 6.96
N MET A 166 -17.90 -4.96 6.21
CA MET A 166 -18.39 -6.06 5.36
C MET A 166 -18.39 -7.42 6.07
N GLY A 167 -17.94 -7.48 7.33
CA GLY A 167 -17.94 -8.71 8.13
C GLY A 167 -16.95 -9.78 7.65
N PHE A 168 -15.81 -9.38 7.09
CA PHE A 168 -14.76 -10.31 6.73
C PHE A 168 -14.07 -10.84 8.00
N ASP A 169 -14.04 -12.15 8.18
CA ASP A 169 -13.28 -12.82 9.25
C ASP A 169 -11.80 -12.96 8.86
N ILE A 170 -11.11 -11.82 8.76
CA ILE A 170 -9.72 -11.72 8.28
C ILE A 170 -8.95 -10.76 9.17
N GLU A 171 -7.84 -11.21 9.76
CA GLU A 171 -6.92 -10.35 10.50
C GLU A 171 -6.10 -9.48 9.53
N ILE A 172 -6.18 -8.15 9.66
CA ILE A 172 -5.41 -7.20 8.84
C ILE A 172 -4.15 -6.74 9.57
N VAL A 173 -3.01 -7.21 9.07
CA VAL A 173 -1.68 -6.91 9.63
C VAL A 173 -1.03 -5.78 8.83
N GLY A 174 -0.74 -4.67 9.52
CA GLY A 174 0.10 -3.59 9.00
C GLY A 174 1.58 -3.92 9.22
N VAL A 175 2.40 -3.78 8.19
CA VAL A 175 3.84 -4.06 8.27
C VAL A 175 4.63 -2.75 8.10
N PRO A 176 5.52 -2.40 9.04
CA PRO A 176 6.24 -1.14 9.00
C PRO A 176 7.08 -0.95 7.75
N ILE A 177 7.10 0.30 7.27
CA ILE A 177 7.82 0.73 6.07
C ILE A 177 9.27 0.26 6.09
N MET A 178 9.70 -0.44 5.04
CA MET A 178 11.12 -0.69 4.81
C MET A 178 11.76 0.54 4.20
N ARG A 179 12.88 0.95 4.79
CA ARG A 179 13.67 2.09 4.34
C ARG A 179 15.04 1.61 3.91
N ALA A 180 15.61 2.26 2.90
CA ALA A 180 17.04 2.14 2.61
C ALA A 180 17.86 2.71 3.77
N LYS A 181 19.17 2.42 3.81
CA LYS A 181 20.07 2.88 4.90
C LYS A 181 20.09 4.40 5.07
N ASP A 182 19.77 5.15 4.03
CA ASP A 182 19.70 6.61 4.03
C ASP A 182 18.31 7.16 4.42
N GLY A 183 17.34 6.29 4.71
CA GLY A 183 15.99 6.65 5.16
C GLY A 183 14.92 6.71 4.06
N LEU A 184 15.30 6.60 2.78
CA LEU A 184 14.33 6.59 1.68
C LEU A 184 13.40 5.38 1.79
N ALA A 185 12.08 5.60 1.82
CA ALA A 185 11.09 4.54 1.77
C ALA A 185 11.24 3.72 0.47
N LEU A 186 11.30 2.40 0.58
CA LEU A 186 11.41 1.53 -0.59
C LEU A 186 10.08 1.52 -1.37
N SER A 187 10.17 1.71 -2.68
CA SER A 187 9.03 1.74 -3.59
C SER A 187 9.46 1.28 -4.98
N SER A 188 8.58 0.62 -5.72
CA SER A 188 8.78 0.30 -7.13
C SER A 188 9.00 1.56 -7.98
N ARG A 189 8.41 2.70 -7.59
CA ARG A 189 8.59 4.00 -8.26
C ARG A 189 9.97 4.61 -8.07
N ASN A 190 10.79 4.13 -7.13
CA ASN A 190 12.15 4.66 -6.94
C ASN A 190 13.04 4.39 -8.17
N GLY A 191 12.67 3.43 -9.03
CA GLY A 191 13.35 3.19 -10.30
C GLY A 191 13.21 4.31 -11.33
N TYR A 192 12.30 5.27 -11.13
CA TYR A 192 12.16 6.45 -11.99
C TYR A 192 13.15 7.57 -11.63
N LEU A 193 13.84 7.46 -10.49
CA LEU A 193 14.81 8.46 -10.06
C LEU A 193 16.12 8.33 -10.83
N THR A 194 16.65 9.44 -11.33
CA THR A 194 18.03 9.51 -11.80
C THR A 194 19.01 9.34 -10.63
N ALA A 195 20.29 9.09 -10.92
CA ALA A 195 21.33 8.98 -9.89
C ALA A 195 21.42 10.24 -9.00
N GLU A 196 21.21 11.43 -9.58
CA GLU A 196 21.22 12.70 -8.81
C GLU A 196 19.95 12.86 -7.99
N GLN A 197 18.77 12.59 -8.56
CA GLN A 197 17.51 12.61 -7.82
C GLN A 197 17.53 11.59 -6.66
N ARG A 198 18.14 10.43 -6.85
CA ARG A 198 18.27 9.42 -5.79
C ARG A 198 19.06 9.93 -4.59
N LYS A 199 20.05 10.82 -4.78
CA LYS A 199 20.79 11.45 -3.66
C LYS A 199 19.93 12.47 -2.90
N ILE A 200 18.99 13.12 -3.58
CA ILE A 200 18.07 14.12 -2.99
C ILE A 200 16.91 13.44 -2.25
N ALA A 201 16.43 12.30 -2.76
CA ALA A 201 15.23 11.61 -2.28
C ALA A 201 15.12 11.38 -0.76
N PRO A 202 16.21 11.05 -0.01
CA PRO A 202 16.18 10.97 1.45
C PRO A 202 15.74 12.26 2.18
N GLY A 203 15.82 13.41 1.50
CA GLY A 203 15.35 14.69 2.02
C GLY A 203 13.86 14.68 2.41
N LEU A 204 13.03 13.89 1.72
CA LEU A 204 11.61 13.74 2.04
C LEU A 204 11.41 13.18 3.46
N TYR A 205 12.16 12.14 3.83
CA TYR A 205 12.08 11.53 5.15
C TYR A 205 12.62 12.45 6.26
N LYS A 206 13.60 13.30 5.94
CA LYS A 206 14.12 14.31 6.88
C LYS A 206 13.07 15.36 7.21
N VAL A 207 12.39 15.90 6.20
CA VAL A 207 11.28 16.85 6.41
C VAL A 207 10.15 16.18 7.19
N LEU A 208 9.76 14.96 6.80
CA LEU A 208 8.76 14.17 7.52
C LEU A 208 9.11 13.94 8.99
N SER A 209 10.39 13.73 9.29
CA SER A 209 10.86 13.57 10.67
C SER A 209 10.84 14.88 11.44
N SER A 210 11.20 16.00 10.82
CA SER A 210 11.09 17.35 11.41
C SER A 210 9.65 17.66 11.84
N ILE A 211 8.66 17.37 10.97
CA ILE A 211 7.23 17.51 11.32
C ILE A 211 6.88 16.66 12.55
N ALA A 212 7.33 15.40 12.58
CA ALA A 212 7.06 14.51 13.70
C ALA A 212 7.66 15.05 15.02
N ASP A 213 8.89 15.55 14.98
CA ASP A 213 9.57 16.10 16.16
C ASP A 213 8.82 17.32 16.72
N LYS A 214 8.31 18.20 15.85
CA LYS A 214 7.47 19.35 16.24
C LYS A 214 6.15 18.92 16.91
N LEU A 215 5.47 17.92 16.34
CA LEU A 215 4.24 17.38 16.94
C LEU A 215 4.50 16.74 18.31
N GLN A 216 5.63 16.05 18.47
CA GLN A 216 6.03 15.48 19.77
C GLN A 216 6.39 16.58 20.79
N ALA A 217 6.95 17.70 20.35
CA ALA A 217 7.24 18.85 21.19
C ALA A 217 5.99 19.63 21.62
N GLY A 218 4.80 19.27 21.12
CA GLY A 218 3.53 19.91 21.47
C GLY A 218 3.09 21.01 20.52
N GLU A 219 3.80 21.24 19.40
CA GLU A 219 3.34 22.19 18.38
C GLU A 219 2.04 21.69 17.73
N ARG A 220 1.07 22.59 17.56
CA ARG A 220 -0.26 22.27 17.01
C ARG A 220 -0.74 23.26 15.94
N ASP A 221 0.07 24.26 15.56
CA ASP A 221 -0.21 25.09 14.38
C ASP A 221 0.13 24.30 13.12
N LEU A 222 -0.80 23.42 12.71
CA LEU A 222 -0.57 22.46 11.63
C LEU A 222 -0.35 23.16 10.29
N ASP A 223 -1.04 24.28 10.05
CA ASP A 223 -0.92 25.04 8.81
C ASP A 223 0.47 25.66 8.67
N GLU A 224 1.01 26.23 9.76
CA GLU A 224 2.39 26.75 9.77
C GLU A 224 3.41 25.61 9.59
N ILE A 225 3.24 24.49 10.30
CA ILE A 225 4.13 23.32 10.17
C ILE A 225 4.15 22.80 8.73
N ILE A 226 2.98 22.68 8.10
CA ILE A 226 2.83 22.24 6.71
C ILE A 226 3.46 23.24 5.74
N ALA A 227 3.23 24.54 5.93
CA ALA A 227 3.80 25.58 5.07
C ALA A 227 5.33 25.56 5.08
N ILE A 228 5.94 25.46 6.28
CA ILE A 228 7.39 25.36 6.44
C ILE A 228 7.92 24.08 5.78
N ALA A 229 7.27 22.94 5.99
CA ALA A 229 7.67 21.68 5.37
C ALA A 229 7.60 21.72 3.84
N GLY A 230 6.57 22.37 3.29
CA GLY A 230 6.44 22.60 1.86
C GLY A 230 7.58 23.45 1.30
N GLN A 231 7.96 24.52 1.99
CA GLN A 231 9.10 25.35 1.63
C GLN A 231 10.42 24.55 1.68
N GLU A 232 10.67 23.81 2.76
CA GLU A 232 11.88 22.98 2.90
C GLU A 232 12.01 21.92 1.79
N LEU A 233 10.88 21.33 1.36
CA LEU A 233 10.87 20.41 0.23
C LEU A 233 11.26 21.12 -1.07
N ASN A 234 10.68 22.30 -1.33
CA ASN A 234 10.99 23.09 -2.52
C ASN A 234 12.46 23.51 -2.57
N GLU A 235 13.03 23.94 -1.45
CA GLU A 235 14.46 24.30 -1.33
C GLU A 235 15.40 23.10 -1.59
N LYS A 236 14.94 21.88 -1.28
CA LYS A 236 15.69 20.64 -1.57
C LYS A 236 15.53 20.16 -3.02
N GLY A 237 14.74 20.83 -3.84
CA GLY A 237 14.51 20.49 -5.25
C GLY A 237 13.34 19.54 -5.50
N PHE A 238 12.47 19.34 -4.51
CA PHE A 238 11.16 18.73 -4.73
C PHE A 238 10.18 19.78 -5.24
N ARG A 239 9.06 19.33 -5.81
CA ARG A 239 7.83 20.12 -5.89
C ARG A 239 6.84 19.49 -4.92
N ALA A 240 6.61 20.16 -3.79
CA ALA A 240 5.62 19.71 -2.80
C ALA A 240 4.26 19.53 -3.48
N ASP A 241 3.57 18.43 -3.17
CA ASP A 241 2.27 18.10 -3.76
C ASP A 241 1.18 18.19 -2.70
N ASP A 242 1.34 17.43 -1.62
CA ASP A 242 0.34 17.31 -0.58
C ASP A 242 1.01 16.89 0.74
N ILE A 243 0.74 17.63 1.81
CA ILE A 243 1.20 17.31 3.16
C ILE A 243 0.00 17.41 4.08
N GLN A 244 -0.28 16.33 4.80
CA GLN A 244 -1.44 16.26 5.68
C GLN A 244 -1.03 15.67 7.03
N ILE A 245 -1.59 16.24 8.08
CA ILE A 245 -1.44 15.75 9.45
C ILE A 245 -2.84 15.40 9.93
N ARG A 246 -3.07 14.11 10.20
CA ARG A 246 -4.38 13.57 10.55
C ARG A 246 -4.30 12.76 11.82
N ASP A 247 -5.43 12.58 12.48
CA ASP A 247 -5.57 11.59 13.53
C ASP A 247 -5.29 10.18 12.96
N ALA A 248 -4.40 9.42 13.58
CA ALA A 248 -3.94 8.14 13.03
C ALA A 248 -5.02 7.04 13.10
N ASP A 249 -6.02 7.19 13.98
CA ASP A 249 -7.06 6.18 14.18
C ASP A 249 -8.25 6.42 13.23
N THR A 250 -8.51 7.68 12.87
CA THR A 250 -9.70 8.08 12.12
C THR A 250 -9.44 8.68 10.75
N LEU A 251 -8.20 9.12 10.47
CA LEU A 251 -7.80 9.96 9.32
C LEU A 251 -8.49 11.33 9.22
N LEU A 252 -9.26 11.72 10.24
CA LEU A 252 -9.85 13.05 10.37
C LEU A 252 -8.81 14.06 10.88
N GLU A 253 -9.23 15.32 11.03
CA GLU A 253 -8.39 16.36 11.61
C GLU A 253 -7.94 15.98 13.03
N VAL A 254 -6.71 16.38 13.38
CA VAL A 254 -6.19 16.20 14.74
C VAL A 254 -7.01 17.09 15.68
N THR A 255 -7.45 16.51 16.79
CA THR A 255 -8.20 17.23 17.84
C THR A 255 -7.47 17.10 19.17
N GLU A 256 -7.93 17.82 20.21
CA GLU A 256 -7.42 17.65 21.57
C GLU A 256 -7.57 16.21 22.12
N LYS A 257 -8.45 15.39 21.52
CA LYS A 257 -8.65 13.98 21.90
C LYS A 257 -7.71 13.02 21.17
N SER A 258 -7.04 13.49 20.12
CA SER A 258 -6.13 12.68 19.33
C SER A 258 -4.93 12.30 20.19
N LYS A 259 -4.67 11.00 20.30
CA LYS A 259 -3.49 10.47 21.00
C LYS A 259 -2.34 10.21 20.04
N ARG A 260 -2.66 10.05 18.76
CA ARG A 260 -1.71 9.69 17.72
C ARG A 260 -2.06 10.46 16.46
N ALA A 261 -1.04 10.97 15.78
CA ALA A 261 -1.17 11.54 14.47
C ALA A 261 -0.43 10.70 13.43
N VAL A 262 -0.88 10.77 12.19
CA VAL A 262 -0.17 10.30 11.02
C VAL A 262 0.11 11.50 10.12
N ILE A 263 1.38 11.62 9.74
CA ILE A 263 1.84 12.60 8.77
C ILE A 263 1.92 11.87 7.43
N LEU A 264 1.20 12.37 6.44
CA LEU A 264 1.18 11.86 5.07
C LEU A 264 1.84 12.90 4.18
N ILE A 265 2.85 12.51 3.42
CA ILE A 265 3.60 13.44 2.58
C ILE A 265 3.73 12.90 1.15
N ALA A 266 3.44 13.75 0.18
CA ALA A 266 3.64 13.50 -1.23
C ALA A 266 4.39 14.66 -1.87
N ALA A 267 5.40 14.33 -2.67
CA ALA A 267 6.19 15.33 -3.39
C ALA A 267 6.73 14.75 -4.70
N TRP A 268 6.86 15.61 -5.71
CA TRP A 268 7.47 15.26 -6.99
C TRP A 268 8.97 15.52 -6.94
N LEU A 269 9.76 14.59 -7.48
CA LEU A 269 11.19 14.76 -7.72
C LEU A 269 11.47 14.37 -9.17
N GLY A 270 11.49 15.38 -10.05
CA GLY A 270 11.32 15.16 -11.48
C GLY A 270 9.96 14.55 -11.80
N ASP A 271 9.94 13.47 -12.57
CA ASP A 271 8.71 12.76 -12.95
C ASP A 271 8.26 11.71 -11.91
N ALA A 272 9.07 11.46 -10.88
CA ALA A 272 8.74 10.53 -9.82
C ALA A 272 7.92 11.23 -8.73
N ARG A 273 6.65 10.85 -8.57
CA ARG A 273 5.84 11.21 -7.39
C ARG A 273 6.15 10.24 -6.25
N LEU A 274 6.86 10.72 -5.24
CA LEU A 274 7.19 9.96 -4.04
C LEU A 274 6.15 10.21 -2.96
N ILE A 275 5.86 9.17 -2.18
CA ILE A 275 5.02 9.27 -0.98
C ILE A 275 5.75 8.63 0.19
N ASP A 276 5.53 9.18 1.37
CA ASP A 276 6.02 8.65 2.63
C ASP A 276 5.00 8.97 3.74
N ASN A 277 5.09 8.27 4.87
CA ASN A 277 4.31 8.60 6.04
C ASN A 277 5.01 8.22 7.33
N LYS A 278 4.59 8.85 8.42
CA LYS A 278 5.12 8.59 9.77
C LYS A 278 4.01 8.78 10.79
N MET A 279 3.79 7.75 11.61
CA MET A 279 2.95 7.87 12.81
C MET A 279 3.74 8.49 13.95
N VAL A 280 3.05 9.25 14.79
CA VAL A 280 3.61 9.92 15.95
C VAL A 280 2.62 9.84 17.12
N GLU A 281 3.12 9.45 18.29
CA GLU A 281 2.37 9.60 19.55
C GLU A 281 2.39 11.08 19.94
N LEU A 282 1.22 11.64 20.25
CA LEU A 282 1.08 13.04 20.64
C LEU A 282 1.27 13.18 22.15
N ALA A 283 2.02 14.19 22.56
CA ALA A 283 2.18 14.61 23.96
C ALA A 283 0.89 15.15 24.55
#